data_AF-A0A534ZV67-F1
#
_entry.id   AF-A0A534ZV67-F1
#
_cell.length_a   1.000
_cell.length_b   1.000
_cell.length_c   1.000
_cell.angle_alpha   90.00
_cell.angle_beta   90.00
_cell.angle_gamma   90.00
#
_symmetry.space_group_name_H-M   'P 1'
#
loop_
_entity.id
_entity.type
_entity.pdbx_description
1 polymer ?
#
loop_
_entity_poly.entity_id
_entity_poly.type
_entity_poly.pdbx_seq_one_letter_code
_entity_poly.pdbx_strand_id
1 'polypeptide(L)' 'MRPMDGRDEHPAVIDARLREAAERGEPLELILVLRGKVRPAWGKDPGRWHLRIRGQPVFTFPAESVVAATPISTRRR' A
#
# COMPACT_ATOMS: atom_id res chain seq x y z
N MET A 1 17.00 -10.77 -18.30
CA MET A 1 16.50 -10.04 -17.11
C MET A 1 16.18 -11.07 -16.04
N ARG A 2 16.98 -11.18 -14.97
CA ARG A 2 16.68 -12.11 -13.87
C ARG A 2 15.46 -11.60 -13.11
N PRO A 3 14.55 -12.47 -12.64
CA PRO A 3 13.54 -12.03 -11.67
C PRO A 3 14.30 -11.43 -10.47
N MET A 4 13.88 -10.26 -10.00
CA MET A 4 14.26 -9.85 -8.65
C MET A 4 13.67 -10.90 -7.71
N ASP A 5 14.50 -11.82 -7.23
CA ASP A 5 14.25 -12.50 -5.97
C ASP A 5 14.34 -11.42 -4.89
N GLY A 6 13.24 -10.68 -4.72
CA GLY A 6 12.97 -10.03 -3.45
C GLY A 6 12.88 -11.17 -2.45
N ARG A 7 13.89 -11.34 -1.61
CA ARG A 7 13.69 -12.11 -0.39
C ARG A 7 12.58 -11.39 0.33
N ASP A 8 11.37 -11.94 0.27
CA ASP A 8 10.28 -11.51 1.11
C ASP A 8 10.76 -11.73 2.55
N GLU A 9 11.25 -10.66 3.18
CA GLU A 9 11.60 -10.72 4.59
C GLU A 9 10.35 -11.17 5.34
N HIS A 10 10.54 -12.11 6.28
CA HIS A 10 9.43 -12.63 7.05
C HIS A 10 8.67 -11.46 7.69
N PRO A 11 7.32 -11.41 7.62
CA PRO A 11 6.54 -10.25 8.09
C PRO A 11 6.88 -9.78 9.50
N ALA A 12 7.26 -10.70 10.39
CA ALA A 12 7.69 -10.39 11.76
C ALA A 12 8.99 -9.55 11.82
N VAL A 13 9.92 -9.72 10.88
CA VAL A 13 11.17 -8.94 10.82
C VAL A 13 10.87 -7.51 10.35
N ILE A 14 9.98 -7.36 9.37
CA ILE A 14 9.52 -6.05 8.90
C ILE A 14 8.78 -5.31 10.02
N ASP A 15 7.87 -6.01 10.73
CA ASP A 15 7.13 -5.44 11.88
C ASP A 15 8.06 -4.93 12.97
N ALA A 16 9.08 -5.71 13.35
CA ALA A 16 10.06 -5.30 14.35
C ALA A 16 10.81 -4.01 13.96
N ARG A 17 11.24 -3.89 12.70
CA ARG A 17 11.93 -2.67 12.20
C ARG A 17 11.01 -1.45 12.19
N LEU A 18 9.77 -1.62 11.75
CA LEU A 18 8.78 -0.54 11.77
C LEU A 18 8.52 -0.05 13.20
N ARG A 19 8.45 -1.00 14.14
CA ARG A 19 8.22 -0.70 15.56
C ARG A 19 9.40 0.04 16.18
N GLU A 20 10.62 -0.41 15.92
CA GLU A 20 11.84 0.24 16.40
C GLU A 20 11.96 1.68 15.88
N ALA A 21 11.75 1.90 14.58
CA ALA A 21 11.77 3.23 14.00
C ALA A 21 10.67 4.14 14.57
N ALA A 22 9.47 3.59 14.82
CA ALA A 22 8.38 4.32 15.45
C ALA A 22 8.71 4.70 16.91
N GLU A 23 9.31 3.79 17.69
CA GLU A 23 9.76 4.05 19.07
C GLU A 23 10.82 5.17 19.12
N ARG A 24 11.67 5.26 18.09
CA ARG A 24 12.68 6.31 17.96
C ARG A 24 12.13 7.62 17.41
N GLY A 25 10.88 7.65 16.95
CA GLY A 25 10.27 8.82 16.31
C GLY A 25 10.91 9.18 14.97
N GLU A 26 11.56 8.22 14.30
CA GLU A 26 12.24 8.45 13.03
C GLU A 26 11.23 8.56 11.87
N PRO A 27 11.38 9.54 10.96
CA PRO A 27 10.56 9.59 9.76
C PRO A 27 10.91 8.44 8.84
N LEU A 28 9.89 7.74 8.34
CA LEU A 28 10.04 6.62 7.41
C LEU A 28 9.42 6.97 6.06
N GLU A 29 10.18 6.75 5.00
CA GLU A 29 9.64 6.67 3.65
C GLU A 29 9.26 5.22 3.34
N LEU A 30 7.97 4.96 3.10
CA LEU A 30 7.45 3.62 2.87
C LEU A 30 6.86 3.51 1.46
N ILE A 31 7.32 2.51 0.71
CA ILE A 31 6.72 2.13 -0.58
C ILE A 31 5.90 0.87 -0.36
N LEU A 32 4.57 1.02 -0.39
CA LEU A 32 3.63 -0.08 -0.15
C LEU A 32 3.00 -0.53 -1.46
N VAL A 33 3.21 -1.80 -1.82
CA VAL A 33 2.51 -2.42 -2.96
C VAL A 33 1.29 -3.16 -2.44
N LEU A 34 0.11 -2.57 -2.66
CA LEU A 34 -1.16 -3.13 -2.20
C LEU A 34 -2.02 -3.60 -3.37
N ARG A 35 -2.58 -4.82 -3.27
CA ARG A 35 -3.49 -5.37 -4.27
C ARG A 35 -4.92 -5.30 -3.77
N GLY A 36 -5.70 -4.39 -4.33
CA GLY A 36 -7.10 -4.21 -3.96
C GLY A 36 -7.88 -3.39 -4.97
N LYS A 37 -9.15 -3.11 -4.66
CA LYS A 37 -10.01 -2.26 -5.50
C LYS A 37 -9.84 -0.81 -5.08
N VAL A 38 -9.43 0.04 -6.01
CA VAL A 38 -9.27 1.49 -5.81
C VAL A 38 -10.48 2.22 -6.38
N ARG A 39 -11.00 3.23 -5.67
CA ARG A 39 -12.09 4.10 -6.14
C ARG A 39 -11.96 5.51 -5.54
N PRO A 40 -12.53 6.55 -6.18
CA PRO A 40 -12.60 7.87 -5.57
C PRO A 40 -13.31 7.84 -4.21
N ALA A 41 -12.81 8.62 -3.25
CA ALA A 41 -13.55 8.88 -2.02
C ALA A 41 -14.83 9.65 -2.34
N TRP A 42 -15.94 9.31 -1.67
CA TRP A 42 -17.20 10.03 -1.81
C TRP A 42 -17.24 11.14 -0.76
N GLY A 43 -17.56 12.38 -1.15
CA GLY A 43 -17.68 13.52 -0.22
C GLY A 43 -16.92 14.77 -0.65
N LYS A 44 -16.68 15.68 0.30
CA LYS A 44 -16.11 17.02 0.09
C LYS A 44 -14.60 17.08 -0.15
N ASP A 45 -13.90 15.95 -0.17
CA ASP A 45 -12.44 15.90 -0.36
C ASP A 45 -12.08 15.43 -1.78
N PRO A 46 -12.15 16.32 -2.79
CA PRO A 46 -11.64 16.01 -4.12
C PRO A 46 -10.14 15.65 -4.01
N GLY A 47 -9.75 14.54 -4.65
CA GLY A 47 -8.35 14.06 -4.65
C GLY A 47 -8.04 12.96 -3.63
N ARG A 48 -8.98 12.58 -2.75
CA ARG A 48 -8.85 11.40 -1.89
C ARG A 48 -9.35 10.13 -2.59
N TRP A 49 -8.66 9.03 -2.32
CA TRP A 49 -8.92 7.72 -2.88
C TRP A 49 -9.09 6.67 -1.79
N HIS A 50 -9.99 5.73 -2.03
CA HIS A 50 -10.24 4.57 -1.19
C HIS A 50 -9.65 3.32 -1.82
N LEU A 51 -8.87 2.55 -1.05
CA LEU A 51 -8.44 1.21 -1.37
C LEU A 51 -9.18 0.20 -0.48
N ARG A 52 -9.81 -0.79 -1.12
CA ARG A 52 -10.43 -1.94 -0.45
C ARG A 52 -9.60 -3.20 -0.69
N ILE A 53 -9.05 -3.72 0.39
CA ILE A 53 -8.42 -5.05 0.46
C ILE A 53 -9.39 -6.00 1.18
N ARG A 54 -9.51 -7.24 0.72
CA ARG A 54 -10.47 -8.21 1.30
C ARG A 54 -10.08 -8.52 2.75
N GLY A 55 -11.04 -8.39 3.67
CA GLY A 55 -10.83 -8.67 5.09
C GLY A 55 -10.08 -7.60 5.88
N GLN A 56 -9.76 -6.46 5.24
CA GLN A 56 -9.07 -5.34 5.89
C GLN A 56 -9.94 -4.08 5.90
N PRO A 57 -9.64 -3.13 6.80
CA PRO A 57 -10.22 -1.78 6.76
C PRO A 57 -9.99 -1.08 5.41
N VAL A 58 -10.79 -0.04 5.15
CA VAL A 58 -10.56 0.85 4.01
C VAL A 58 -9.32 1.69 4.29
N PHE A 59 -8.40 1.71 3.35
CA PHE A 59 -7.31 2.68 3.36
C PHE A 59 -7.71 3.91 2.55
N THR A 60 -7.56 5.08 3.14
CA THR A 60 -7.77 6.37 2.46
C THR A 60 -6.44 7.07 2.30
N PHE A 61 -6.15 7.53 1.09
CA PHE A 61 -4.88 8.19 0.76
C PHE A 61 -5.12 9.25 -0.32
N PRO A 62 -4.27 10.27 -0.43
CA PRO A 62 -4.38 11.24 -1.50
C PRO A 62 -3.66 10.75 -2.77
N ALA A 63 -3.99 11.34 -3.93
CA ALA A 63 -3.42 10.91 -5.21
C ALA A 63 -1.88 11.06 -5.27
N GLU A 64 -1.33 12.10 -4.64
CA GLU A 64 0.10 12.39 -4.62
C GLU A 64 0.95 11.35 -3.89
N SER A 65 0.34 10.47 -3.07
CA SER A 65 1.05 9.37 -2.40
C SER A 65 1.26 8.15 -3.30
N VAL A 66 0.76 8.16 -4.54
CA VAL A 66 0.85 7.01 -5.46
C VAL A 66 2.11 7.12 -6.31
N VAL A 67 3.13 6.33 -5.96
CA VAL A 67 4.39 6.25 -6.73
C VAL A 67 4.24 5.37 -7.98
N ALA A 68 3.38 4.35 -7.92
CA ALA A 68 3.10 3.46 -9.04
C ALA A 68 1.69 2.88 -8.96
N ALA A 69 1.02 2.72 -10.11
CA ALA A 69 -0.26 2.04 -10.23
C ALA A 69 -0.25 1.12 -11.46
N THR A 70 -0.71 -0.12 -11.28
CA THR A 70 -0.84 -1.10 -12.38
C THR A 70 -2.26 -1.64 -12.40
N PRO A 71 -3.00 -1.50 -13.52
CA PRO A 71 -4.33 -2.08 -13.63
C PRO A 71 -4.28 -3.60 -13.48
N ILE A 72 -5.07 -4.14 -12.56
CA ILE A 72 -5.24 -5.59 -12.44
C ILE A 72 -6.32 -6.00 -13.44
N SER A 73 -5.91 -6.64 -14.53
CA SER A 73 -6.85 -7.19 -15.51
C SER A 73 -7.57 -8.39 -14.90
N THR A 74 -8.84 -8.23 -14.49
CA THR A 74 -9.69 -9.36 -14.17
C THR A 74 -10.12 -10.00 -15.48
N ARG A 75 -9.38 -11.01 -15.94
CA ARG A 75 -9.83 -11.87 -17.04
C ARG A 75 -11.14 -12.53 -16.60
N ARG A 76 -12.28 -12.01 -17.08
CA ARG A 76 -13.57 -12.70 -16.97
C ARG A 76 -13.41 -14.02 -17.74
N ARG A 77 -13.44 -15.15 -17.03
CA ARG A 77 -13.75 -16.44 -17.63
C ARG A 77 -15.26 -16.62 -17.61
#